data_AF-V5BRV9-F1
#
_entry.id   AF-V5BRV9-F1
#
_cell.length_a   1.000
_cell.length_b   1.000
_cell.length_c   1.000
_cell.angle_alpha   90.00
_cell.angle_beta   90.00
_cell.angle_gamma   90.00
#
_symmetry.space_group_name_H-M   'P 1'
#
loop_
_entity.id
_entity.type
_entity.pdbx_description
1 polymer ?
#
loop_
_entity_poly.entity_id
_entity_poly.type
_entity_poly.pdbx_seq_one_letter_code
_entity_poly.pdbx_strand_id
1 'polypeptide(L)'
;MAEQRVSLFVSHKVKYHKEAAKRIKEILQARAERLDVYICEDTEAGVKWRDLIKEKLTDANVLLLLLPPSGSDISWIKSEIKTFQEAHPNGWIVPFKCEDDKVPDFIKDRQVVDAIAENFYKFLLIPLFKGDPNSRLKTPLNTRITDGDLRRDAKEIEEIVRGLAPYKSRSYGEYLVVEVCGLDVDKSLDDAAVYAPDGCTEILNWQRKEFTWAELVDWANEEKGKGTFWVTEMEDVIKIVCDGKCPPIMTSTFRGRGGRSVSRIFEPHLYNVDYVDDNPVRFYFSFHQALTPELVRGTGQIGDIFNALYTATRMRWEIIEPYYVKRISQLPSNVDEQKQLIGHVINSFRVIDEYSERHNIIDDVYNDFKSNGNENLDDLVQFIKLRKAIKDNLIKAAQQDDFKQFVGQLAKALPLNLRVTEMLAEEYLKLVREDHKKLTAFLKLYDVAKKTVDVQEVQEFAGVGDA
;
A
#
# COMPACT_ATOMS: atom_id res chain seq x y z
N MET A 1 -45.40 -11.71 15.94
CA MET A 1 -44.90 -11.20 14.66
C MET A 1 -43.39 -11.35 14.69
N ALA A 2 -42.78 -12.04 13.72
CA ALA A 2 -41.32 -12.15 13.68
C ALA A 2 -40.73 -10.74 13.52
N GLU A 3 -39.80 -10.36 14.39
CA GLU A 3 -39.15 -9.05 14.33
C GLU A 3 -38.32 -8.96 13.04
N GLN A 4 -38.63 -7.98 12.18
CA GLN A 4 -37.95 -7.79 10.90
C GLN A 4 -36.45 -7.51 11.13
N ARG A 5 -35.57 -8.36 10.60
CA ARG A 5 -34.13 -8.10 10.52
C ARG A 5 -33.87 -7.03 9.45
N VAL A 6 -32.86 -6.19 9.68
CA VAL A 6 -32.41 -5.17 8.73
C VAL A 6 -31.04 -5.59 8.21
N SER A 7 -30.92 -5.67 6.90
CA SER A 7 -29.68 -5.95 6.20
C SER A 7 -29.04 -4.64 5.72
N LEU A 8 -27.75 -4.48 5.95
CA LEU A 8 -26.96 -3.33 5.54
C LEU A 8 -25.74 -3.81 4.75
N PHE A 9 -25.54 -3.27 3.55
CA PHE A 9 -24.36 -3.51 2.75
C PHE A 9 -23.42 -2.30 2.81
N VAL A 10 -22.14 -2.51 3.13
CA VAL A 10 -21.11 -1.47 3.11
C VAL A 10 -20.29 -1.57 1.84
N SER A 11 -20.64 -0.75 0.85
CA SER A 11 -19.89 -0.59 -0.39
C SER A 11 -18.63 0.22 -0.14
N HIS A 12 -17.49 -0.34 -0.54
CA HIS A 12 -16.20 0.29 -0.33
C HIS A 12 -15.15 -0.27 -1.29
N LYS A 13 -14.05 0.47 -1.50
CA LYS A 13 -12.91 -0.03 -2.28
C LYS A 13 -11.98 -0.79 -1.35
N VAL A 14 -11.89 -2.12 -1.53
CA VAL A 14 -11.05 -3.01 -0.69
C VAL A 14 -9.62 -2.47 -0.49
N LYS A 15 -9.00 -1.96 -1.57
CA LYS A 15 -7.64 -1.38 -1.55
C LYS A 15 -7.46 -0.27 -0.50
N TYR A 16 -8.49 0.55 -0.25
CA TYR A 16 -8.37 1.74 0.58
C TYR A 16 -9.14 1.62 1.89
N HIS A 17 -10.28 0.93 1.87
CA HIS A 17 -11.29 1.06 2.92
C HIS A 17 -11.56 -0.23 3.69
N LYS A 18 -10.85 -1.33 3.39
CA LYS A 18 -11.09 -2.64 4.00
C LYS A 18 -11.17 -2.59 5.54
N GLU A 19 -10.17 -2.01 6.18
CA GLU A 19 -10.12 -1.96 7.66
C GLU A 19 -11.16 -0.99 8.24
N ALA A 20 -11.46 0.09 7.54
CA ALA A 20 -12.54 0.99 7.93
C ALA A 20 -13.93 0.34 7.83
N ALA A 21 -14.19 -0.38 6.73
CA ALA A 21 -15.46 -1.08 6.51
C ALA A 21 -15.68 -2.15 7.58
N LYS A 22 -14.64 -2.93 7.91
CA LYS A 22 -14.67 -3.87 9.05
C LYS A 22 -14.99 -3.18 10.36
N ARG A 23 -14.30 -2.08 10.69
CA ARG A 23 -14.50 -1.39 11.96
C ARG A 23 -15.91 -0.77 12.06
N ILE A 24 -16.41 -0.17 10.98
CA ILE A 24 -17.78 0.35 10.92
C ILE A 24 -18.79 -0.80 11.10
N LYS A 25 -18.57 -1.94 10.44
CA LYS A 25 -19.38 -3.15 10.62
C LYS A 25 -19.44 -3.58 12.08
N GLU A 26 -18.30 -3.69 12.75
CA GLU A 26 -18.22 -4.08 14.17
C GLU A 26 -19.00 -3.11 15.08
N ILE A 27 -18.81 -1.80 14.88
CA ILE A 27 -19.50 -0.75 15.66
C ILE A 27 -21.02 -0.89 15.49
N LEU A 28 -21.50 -0.99 14.25
CA LEU A 28 -22.94 -1.05 13.96
C LEU A 28 -23.58 -2.34 14.47
N GLN A 29 -22.96 -3.51 14.22
CA GLN A 29 -23.51 -4.80 14.64
C GLN A 29 -23.53 -4.97 16.17
N ALA A 30 -22.56 -4.42 16.89
CA ALA A 30 -22.53 -4.45 18.35
C ALA A 30 -23.72 -3.74 19.01
N ARG A 31 -24.49 -2.94 18.26
CA ARG A 31 -25.61 -2.16 18.79
C ARG A 31 -26.99 -2.79 18.55
N ALA A 32 -27.13 -3.76 17.66
CA ALA A 32 -28.41 -4.43 17.43
C ALA A 32 -28.24 -5.83 16.87
N GLU A 33 -28.81 -6.83 17.56
CA GLU A 33 -28.83 -8.24 17.10
C GLU A 33 -29.61 -8.44 15.79
N ARG A 34 -30.50 -7.50 15.47
CA ARG A 34 -31.34 -7.51 14.27
C ARG A 34 -30.68 -6.83 13.06
N LEU A 35 -29.47 -6.30 13.22
CA LEU A 35 -28.73 -5.64 12.16
C LEU A 35 -27.66 -6.58 11.60
N ASP A 36 -27.87 -7.02 10.36
CA ASP A 36 -26.88 -7.80 9.62
C ASP A 36 -26.10 -6.86 8.71
N VAL A 37 -24.81 -6.65 9.01
CA VAL A 37 -23.93 -5.82 8.20
C VAL A 37 -23.00 -6.71 7.38
N TYR A 38 -23.01 -6.51 6.08
CA TYR A 38 -22.19 -7.23 5.12
C TYR A 38 -21.12 -6.32 4.50
N ILE A 39 -19.90 -6.84 4.42
CA ILE A 39 -18.75 -6.26 3.70
C ILE A 39 -18.19 -7.31 2.73
N CYS A 40 -17.51 -6.87 1.67
CA CYS A 40 -16.92 -7.77 0.68
C CYS A 40 -15.96 -8.80 1.29
N GLU A 41 -15.26 -8.46 2.37
CA GLU A 41 -14.34 -9.32 3.12
C GLU A 41 -15.01 -10.51 3.80
N ASP A 42 -16.34 -10.50 3.94
CA ASP A 42 -17.09 -11.65 4.45
C ASP A 42 -17.20 -12.78 3.40
N THR A 43 -16.77 -12.53 2.15
CA THR A 43 -16.77 -13.53 1.08
C THR A 43 -15.60 -14.50 1.25
N GLU A 44 -15.91 -15.78 1.31
CA GLU A 44 -14.88 -16.83 1.28
C GLU A 44 -14.11 -16.85 -0.04
N ALA A 45 -12.82 -17.21 0.03
CA ALA A 45 -11.98 -17.37 -1.15
C ALA A 45 -12.53 -18.47 -2.08
N GLY A 46 -12.49 -18.23 -3.39
CA GLY A 46 -12.96 -19.20 -4.41
C GLY A 46 -14.46 -19.11 -4.75
N VAL A 47 -15.22 -18.28 -4.05
CA VAL A 47 -16.61 -17.97 -4.41
C VAL A 47 -16.65 -16.97 -5.58
N LYS A 48 -17.67 -17.05 -6.44
CA LYS A 48 -17.96 -16.02 -7.45
C LYS A 48 -18.41 -14.73 -6.75
N TRP A 49 -17.44 -13.97 -6.26
CA TRP A 49 -17.65 -12.81 -5.39
C TRP A 49 -18.58 -11.76 -6.00
N ARG A 50 -18.57 -11.57 -7.32
CA ARG A 50 -19.47 -10.63 -8.02
C ARG A 50 -20.95 -11.03 -7.88
N ASP A 51 -21.24 -12.33 -8.04
CA ASP A 51 -22.60 -12.86 -7.92
C ASP A 51 -23.09 -12.73 -6.48
N LEU A 52 -22.21 -13.01 -5.51
CA LEU A 52 -22.52 -12.86 -4.09
C LEU A 52 -22.74 -11.40 -3.69
N ILE A 53 -21.92 -10.46 -4.16
CA ILE A 53 -22.16 -9.01 -3.92
C ILE A 53 -23.53 -8.61 -4.47
N LYS A 54 -23.87 -9.05 -5.68
CA LYS A 54 -25.17 -8.77 -6.28
C LYS A 54 -26.32 -9.33 -5.46
N GLU A 55 -26.20 -10.57 -4.97
CA GLU A 55 -27.16 -11.19 -4.06
C GLU A 55 -27.31 -10.35 -2.78
N LYS A 56 -26.20 -10.02 -2.10
CA LYS A 56 -26.22 -9.26 -0.85
C LYS A 56 -26.74 -7.83 -1.01
N LEU A 57 -26.48 -7.18 -2.15
CA LEU A 57 -27.10 -5.90 -2.50
C LEU A 57 -28.60 -6.03 -2.73
N THR A 58 -29.04 -7.12 -3.36
CA THR A 58 -30.46 -7.41 -3.60
C THR A 58 -31.19 -7.70 -2.30
N ASP A 59 -30.50 -8.25 -1.30
CA ASP A 59 -31.08 -8.53 0.01
C ASP A 59 -30.99 -7.35 0.99
N ALA A 60 -30.13 -6.37 0.73
CA ALA A 60 -29.86 -5.23 1.61
C ALA A 60 -31.04 -4.25 1.68
N ASN A 61 -31.37 -3.75 2.87
CA ASN A 61 -32.32 -2.63 3.05
C ASN A 61 -31.62 -1.26 3.08
N VAL A 62 -30.35 -1.27 3.48
CA VAL A 62 -29.51 -0.09 3.59
C VAL A 62 -28.22 -0.31 2.80
N LEU A 63 -27.86 0.67 1.97
CA LEU A 63 -26.59 0.71 1.26
C LEU A 63 -25.75 1.87 1.78
N LEU A 64 -24.71 1.56 2.53
CA LEU A 64 -23.73 2.52 3.03
C LEU A 64 -22.58 2.58 2.03
N LEU A 65 -22.23 3.77 1.55
CA LEU A 65 -21.15 3.95 0.57
C LEU A 65 -19.98 4.68 1.22
N LEU A 66 -18.81 4.06 1.28
CA LEU A 66 -17.56 4.74 1.63
C LEU A 66 -16.97 5.35 0.36
N LEU A 67 -17.25 6.63 0.12
CA LEU A 67 -16.79 7.31 -1.10
C LEU A 67 -15.27 7.43 -1.06
N PRO A 68 -14.58 7.02 -2.14
CA PRO A 68 -13.14 7.18 -2.22
C PRO A 68 -12.78 8.64 -2.46
N PRO A 69 -11.49 8.97 -2.35
CA PRO A 69 -10.97 10.31 -2.58
C PRO A 69 -11.29 10.80 -3.99
N SER A 70 -11.45 12.11 -4.13
CA SER A 70 -11.70 12.76 -5.42
C SER A 70 -10.69 12.31 -6.49
N GLY A 71 -11.19 11.83 -7.64
CA GLY A 71 -10.36 11.33 -8.76
C GLY A 71 -10.13 9.82 -8.77
N SER A 72 -10.56 9.09 -7.74
CA SER A 72 -10.58 7.63 -7.79
C SER A 72 -11.62 7.13 -8.79
N ASP A 73 -11.40 5.94 -9.35
CA ASP A 73 -12.47 5.16 -9.97
C ASP A 73 -13.66 5.08 -9.00
N ILE A 74 -14.87 5.16 -9.52
CA ILE A 74 -16.15 5.06 -8.78
C ILE A 74 -17.20 4.30 -9.60
N SER A 75 -16.78 3.62 -10.66
CA SER A 75 -17.65 2.86 -11.57
C SER A 75 -18.41 1.76 -10.84
N TRP A 76 -17.77 1.07 -9.90
CA TRP A 76 -18.44 0.03 -9.09
C TRP A 76 -19.56 0.62 -8.25
N ILE A 77 -19.38 1.80 -7.64
CA ILE A 77 -20.41 2.46 -6.82
C ILE A 77 -21.66 2.72 -7.67
N LYS A 78 -21.47 3.19 -8.91
CA LYS A 78 -22.58 3.41 -9.85
C LYS A 78 -23.33 2.10 -10.16
N SER A 79 -22.60 1.01 -10.39
CA SER A 79 -23.17 -0.32 -10.63
C SER A 79 -23.92 -0.87 -9.41
N GLU A 80 -23.35 -0.72 -8.22
CA GLU A 80 -23.94 -1.21 -6.97
C GLU A 80 -25.18 -0.41 -6.57
N ILE A 81 -25.16 0.92 -6.71
CA ILE A 81 -26.34 1.78 -6.53
C ILE A 81 -27.47 1.34 -7.46
N LYS A 82 -27.16 1.11 -8.75
CA LYS A 82 -28.16 0.67 -9.72
C LYS A 82 -28.77 -0.67 -9.30
N THR A 83 -27.93 -1.65 -8.98
CA THR A 83 -28.37 -2.99 -8.52
C THR A 83 -29.25 -2.90 -7.29
N PHE A 84 -28.82 -2.13 -6.28
CA PHE A 84 -29.57 -1.93 -5.05
C PHE A 84 -30.91 -1.24 -5.27
N GLN A 85 -30.97 -0.23 -6.13
CA GLN A 85 -32.21 0.50 -6.43
C GLN A 85 -33.20 -0.31 -7.26
N GLU A 86 -32.73 -1.18 -8.15
CA GLU A 86 -33.58 -2.11 -8.90
C GLU A 86 -34.28 -3.10 -7.95
N ALA A 87 -33.57 -3.59 -6.94
CA ALA A 87 -34.13 -4.47 -5.91
C ALA A 87 -34.99 -3.71 -4.89
N HIS A 88 -34.53 -2.54 -4.46
CA HIS A 88 -35.16 -1.70 -3.43
C HIS A 88 -35.29 -0.25 -3.93
N PRO A 89 -36.35 0.09 -4.69
CA PRO A 89 -36.56 1.46 -5.17
C PRO A 89 -36.62 2.50 -4.04
N ASN A 90 -37.12 2.05 -2.88
CA ASN A 90 -37.19 2.83 -1.65
C ASN A 90 -36.08 2.47 -0.64
N GLY A 91 -35.05 1.72 -1.04
CA GLY A 91 -33.91 1.41 -0.18
C GLY A 91 -33.19 2.67 0.31
N TRP A 92 -32.55 2.60 1.48
CA TRP A 92 -31.86 3.75 2.06
C TRP A 92 -30.39 3.75 1.64
N ILE A 93 -29.95 4.80 0.95
CA ILE A 93 -28.55 4.96 0.52
C ILE A 93 -27.91 6.06 1.36
N VAL A 94 -26.78 5.75 1.99
CA VAL A 94 -26.05 6.68 2.86
C VAL A 94 -24.59 6.78 2.42
N PRO A 95 -24.26 7.76 1.54
CA PRO A 95 -22.89 8.00 1.14
C PRO A 95 -22.13 8.77 2.20
N PHE A 96 -20.95 8.29 2.58
CA PHE A 96 -20.00 8.96 3.46
C PHE A 96 -18.87 9.55 2.62
N LYS A 97 -18.50 10.81 2.88
CA LYS A 97 -17.33 11.44 2.28
C LYS A 97 -16.50 12.20 3.30
N CYS A 98 -15.24 12.43 2.96
CA CYS A 98 -14.45 13.44 3.64
C CYS A 98 -15.02 14.85 3.34
N GLU A 99 -14.90 15.76 4.29
CA GLU A 99 -15.48 17.11 4.23
C GLU A 99 -15.07 17.86 2.95
N ASP A 100 -13.79 17.75 2.58
CA ASP A 100 -13.20 18.42 1.42
C ASP A 100 -13.42 17.71 0.07
N ASP A 101 -13.94 16.49 0.06
CA ASP A 101 -14.12 15.73 -1.18
C ASP A 101 -15.35 16.19 -1.97
N LYS A 102 -15.21 16.18 -3.30
CA LYS A 102 -16.31 16.50 -4.20
C LYS A 102 -17.27 15.33 -4.28
N VAL A 103 -18.56 15.63 -4.22
CA VAL A 103 -19.61 14.64 -4.46
C VAL A 103 -19.66 14.29 -5.95
N PRO A 104 -19.59 13.00 -6.33
CA PRO A 104 -19.80 12.59 -7.71
C PRO A 104 -21.16 13.01 -8.27
N ASP A 105 -21.20 13.47 -9.53
CA ASP A 105 -22.40 14.02 -10.15
C ASP A 105 -23.62 13.08 -10.12
N PHE A 106 -23.41 11.77 -10.20
CA PHE A 106 -24.50 10.79 -10.21
C PHE A 106 -25.16 10.55 -8.83
N ILE A 107 -24.56 11.06 -7.74
CA ILE A 107 -25.15 11.03 -6.39
C ILE A 107 -25.36 12.42 -5.79
N LYS A 108 -25.17 13.50 -6.56
CA LYS A 108 -25.35 14.88 -6.07
C LYS A 108 -26.76 15.17 -5.52
N ASP A 109 -27.77 14.48 -6.04
CA ASP A 109 -29.17 14.64 -5.62
C ASP A 109 -29.51 13.76 -4.39
N ARG A 110 -28.52 13.05 -3.83
CA ARG A 110 -28.68 12.23 -2.63
C ARG A 110 -28.17 12.98 -1.41
N GLN A 111 -28.72 12.65 -0.25
CA GLN A 111 -28.19 13.13 1.03
C GLN A 111 -26.84 12.47 1.30
N VAL A 112 -25.76 13.21 1.10
CA VAL A 112 -24.40 12.78 1.44
C VAL A 112 -24.06 13.22 2.86
N VAL A 113 -23.39 12.36 3.61
CA VAL A 113 -22.99 12.59 4.99
C VAL A 113 -21.50 12.93 5.03
N ASP A 114 -21.18 14.17 5.35
CA ASP A 114 -19.79 14.56 5.61
C ASP A 114 -19.25 13.86 6.85
N ALA A 115 -17.96 13.55 6.84
CA ALA A 115 -17.23 12.95 7.94
C ALA A 115 -17.09 13.90 9.14
N ILE A 116 -18.21 14.11 9.83
CA ILE A 116 -18.39 14.93 11.03
C ILE A 116 -19.27 14.11 11.98
N ALA A 117 -18.85 13.92 13.24
CA ALA A 117 -19.57 13.08 14.20
C ALA A 117 -21.05 13.46 14.32
N GLU A 118 -21.38 14.75 14.38
CA GLU A 118 -22.78 15.18 14.50
C GLU A 118 -23.61 14.74 13.28
N ASN A 119 -23.01 14.71 12.08
CA ASN A 119 -23.68 14.24 10.88
C ASN A 119 -23.93 12.74 10.91
N PHE A 120 -22.95 11.91 11.34
CA PHE A 120 -23.18 10.47 11.53
C PHE A 120 -24.22 10.18 12.61
N TYR A 121 -24.15 10.90 13.72
CA TYR A 121 -25.13 10.79 14.81
C TYR A 121 -26.55 11.07 14.30
N LYS A 122 -26.75 12.21 13.61
CA LYS A 122 -28.06 12.69 13.17
C LYS A 122 -28.61 11.94 11.96
N PHE A 123 -27.77 11.65 10.97
CA PHE A 123 -28.21 11.18 9.65
C PHE A 123 -27.98 9.69 9.43
N LEU A 124 -27.26 8.99 10.30
CA LEU A 124 -27.10 7.54 10.24
C LEU A 124 -27.64 6.88 11.51
N LEU A 125 -27.05 7.20 12.66
CA LEU A 125 -27.22 6.41 13.87
C LEU A 125 -28.60 6.58 14.52
N ILE A 126 -29.12 7.80 14.66
CA ILE A 126 -30.50 8.00 15.16
C ILE A 126 -31.52 7.32 14.24
N PRO A 127 -31.56 7.60 12.91
CA PRO A 127 -32.57 7.00 12.02
C PRO A 127 -32.50 5.47 11.97
N LEU A 128 -31.29 4.90 12.13
CA LEU A 128 -31.05 3.45 12.12
C LEU A 128 -31.50 2.78 13.43
N PHE A 129 -31.06 3.30 14.59
CA PHE A 129 -31.28 2.62 15.88
C PHE A 129 -32.54 3.04 16.62
N LYS A 130 -32.85 4.35 16.63
CA LYS A 130 -33.98 4.91 17.36
C LYS A 130 -35.21 5.13 16.49
N GLY A 131 -35.03 5.08 15.17
CA GLY A 131 -36.05 5.46 14.21
C GLY A 131 -36.17 6.97 14.11
N ASP A 132 -36.57 7.43 12.93
CA ASP A 132 -36.93 8.82 12.63
C ASP A 132 -38.25 8.73 11.84
N PRO A 133 -39.22 9.62 12.05
CA PRO A 133 -40.37 9.76 11.14
C PRO A 133 -40.01 9.81 9.66
N ASN A 134 -38.81 10.32 9.33
CA ASN A 134 -38.26 10.37 7.98
C ASN A 134 -37.36 9.18 7.63
N SER A 135 -37.05 8.32 8.61
CA SER A 135 -36.33 7.06 8.36
C SER A 135 -37.21 6.14 7.54
N ARG A 136 -36.59 5.50 6.54
CA ARG A 136 -37.28 4.49 5.72
C ARG A 136 -37.48 3.17 6.50
N LEU A 137 -36.89 3.05 7.69
CA LEU A 137 -37.08 1.92 8.59
C LEU A 137 -38.33 2.14 9.44
N LYS A 138 -39.32 1.24 9.29
CA LYS A 138 -40.61 1.31 10.01
C LYS A 138 -40.49 1.04 11.51
N THR A 139 -39.41 0.40 11.97
CA THR A 139 -39.24 -0.01 13.36
C THR A 139 -37.81 0.27 13.80
N PRO A 140 -37.61 0.92 14.96
CA PRO A 140 -36.29 1.12 15.55
C PRO A 140 -35.57 -0.21 15.76
N LEU A 141 -34.26 -0.25 15.50
CA LEU A 141 -33.45 -1.45 15.74
C LEU A 141 -33.13 -1.68 17.21
N ASN A 142 -32.91 -0.61 17.97
CA ASN A 142 -32.63 -0.70 19.40
C ASN A 142 -32.98 0.62 20.10
N THR A 143 -34.14 0.67 20.76
CA THR A 143 -34.57 1.86 21.52
C THR A 143 -33.87 2.03 22.87
N ARG A 144 -33.14 1.01 23.34
CA ARG A 144 -32.43 1.05 24.64
C ARG A 144 -31.06 1.74 24.55
N ILE A 145 -30.56 1.99 23.34
CA ILE A 145 -29.28 2.66 23.15
C ILE A 145 -29.35 4.11 23.62
N THR A 146 -28.36 4.55 24.40
CA THR A 146 -28.34 5.92 24.91
C THR A 146 -27.82 6.88 23.83
N ASP A 147 -28.16 8.17 23.94
CA ASP A 147 -27.57 9.19 23.05
C ASP A 147 -26.04 9.28 23.23
N GLY A 148 -25.55 9.03 24.45
CA GLY A 148 -24.12 9.00 24.72
C GLY A 148 -23.39 7.91 23.95
N ASP A 149 -23.97 6.70 23.87
CA ASP A 149 -23.42 5.60 23.08
C ASP A 149 -23.36 5.94 21.59
N LEU A 150 -24.47 6.45 21.04
CA LEU A 150 -24.54 6.85 19.63
C LEU A 150 -23.56 7.98 19.29
N ARG A 151 -23.37 8.95 20.20
CA ARG A 151 -22.39 10.04 19.99
C ARG A 151 -20.95 9.54 20.02
N ARG A 152 -20.63 8.59 20.90
CA ARG A 152 -19.31 7.93 20.93
C ARG A 152 -19.06 7.18 19.61
N ASP A 153 -20.02 6.38 19.18
CA ASP A 153 -19.92 5.60 17.94
C ASP A 153 -19.81 6.52 16.71
N ALA A 154 -20.56 7.63 16.68
CA ALA A 154 -20.46 8.62 15.62
C ALA A 154 -19.07 9.26 15.53
N LYS A 155 -18.45 9.55 16.69
CA LYS A 155 -17.08 10.08 16.74
C LYS A 155 -16.07 9.05 16.25
N GLU A 156 -16.25 7.79 16.61
CA GLU A 156 -15.37 6.73 16.13
C GLU A 156 -15.51 6.53 14.61
N ILE A 157 -16.73 6.54 14.07
CA ILE A 157 -16.97 6.50 12.62
C ILE A 157 -16.37 7.73 11.93
N GLU A 158 -16.46 8.93 12.52
CA GLU A 158 -15.78 10.12 12.02
C GLU A 158 -14.27 9.91 11.93
N GLU A 159 -13.62 9.45 13.00
CA GLU A 159 -12.18 9.21 13.02
C GLU A 159 -11.77 8.18 11.97
N ILE A 160 -12.57 7.14 11.77
CA ILE A 160 -12.37 6.13 10.73
C ILE A 160 -12.47 6.77 9.33
N VAL A 161 -13.57 7.47 9.03
CA VAL A 161 -13.81 8.04 7.69
C VAL A 161 -12.85 9.19 7.39
N ARG A 162 -12.50 10.04 8.37
CA ARG A 162 -11.43 11.04 8.22
C ARG A 162 -10.07 10.37 8.03
N GLY A 163 -9.82 9.25 8.70
CA GLY A 163 -8.65 8.40 8.47
C GLY A 163 -8.64 7.72 7.10
N LEU A 164 -9.78 7.64 6.40
CA LEU A 164 -9.87 7.18 5.00
C LEU A 164 -9.44 8.22 3.99
N ALA A 165 -9.39 9.51 4.36
CA ALA A 165 -8.70 10.47 3.52
C ALA A 165 -7.28 9.92 3.35
N PRO A 166 -6.84 9.56 2.12
CA PRO A 166 -5.44 9.29 1.90
C PRO A 166 -4.79 10.55 2.39
N TYR A 167 -4.00 10.44 3.46
CA TYR A 167 -3.29 11.58 4.03
C TYR A 167 -2.57 12.20 2.86
N LYS A 168 -3.12 13.32 2.31
CA LYS A 168 -3.00 13.66 0.88
C LYS A 168 -1.61 13.34 0.53
N SER A 169 -1.47 12.19 -0.14
CA SER A 169 -0.16 11.63 -0.34
C SER A 169 0.47 12.73 -1.16
N ARG A 170 1.36 13.50 -0.54
CA ARG A 170 2.49 14.03 -1.26
C ARG A 170 3.35 12.79 -1.58
N SER A 171 2.78 11.74 -2.18
CA SER A 171 3.24 11.29 -3.48
C SER A 171 3.31 12.58 -4.27
N TYR A 172 4.49 13.19 -4.18
CA TYR A 172 5.15 13.82 -5.31
C TYR A 172 4.34 13.53 -6.58
N GLY A 173 3.83 14.58 -7.23
CA GLY A 173 3.09 14.52 -8.50
C GLY A 173 3.92 13.98 -9.68
N GLU A 174 4.85 13.08 -9.38
CA GLU A 174 5.88 12.52 -10.22
C GLU A 174 5.42 11.13 -10.66
N TYR A 175 4.32 11.10 -11.41
CA TYR A 175 3.87 9.89 -12.10
C TYR A 175 3.83 10.11 -13.60
N LEU A 176 4.02 9.07 -14.41
CA LEU A 176 3.70 9.09 -15.84
C LEU A 176 2.35 8.45 -16.07
N VAL A 177 1.58 9.02 -17.00
CA VAL A 177 0.37 8.38 -17.52
C VAL A 177 0.65 7.94 -18.95
N VAL A 178 0.50 6.66 -19.25
CA VAL A 178 0.67 6.10 -20.58
C VAL A 178 -0.71 5.74 -21.11
N GLU A 179 -1.14 6.37 -22.21
CA GLU A 179 -2.41 6.14 -22.87
C GLU A 179 -2.20 5.29 -24.12
N VAL A 180 -2.86 4.13 -24.15
CA VAL A 180 -2.72 3.12 -25.22
C VAL A 180 -3.99 2.97 -26.05
N CYS A 181 -4.95 3.89 -25.90
CA CYS A 181 -6.26 3.78 -26.54
C CYS A 181 -6.11 3.71 -28.08
N GLY A 182 -6.64 2.63 -28.67
CA GLY A 182 -6.60 2.41 -30.12
C GLY A 182 -5.28 1.87 -30.67
N LEU A 183 -4.33 1.52 -29.80
CA LEU A 183 -3.06 0.91 -30.21
C LEU A 183 -3.09 -0.62 -30.12
N ASP A 184 -2.34 -1.24 -31.02
CA ASP A 184 -2.03 -2.67 -30.97
C ASP A 184 -0.78 -2.87 -30.10
N VAL A 185 -1.02 -3.00 -28.79
CA VAL A 185 0.01 -3.06 -27.75
C VAL A 185 0.98 -4.23 -27.95
N ASP A 186 0.56 -5.30 -28.64
CA ASP A 186 1.42 -6.44 -28.97
C ASP A 186 2.46 -6.11 -30.05
N LYS A 187 2.16 -5.14 -30.93
CA LYS A 187 3.06 -4.73 -32.01
C LYS A 187 4.05 -3.68 -31.58
N SER A 188 3.58 -2.58 -31.00
CA SER A 188 4.42 -1.48 -30.56
C SER A 188 3.65 -0.53 -29.65
N LEU A 189 4.37 0.05 -28.68
CA LEU A 189 3.90 1.17 -27.87
C LEU A 189 4.42 2.51 -28.37
N ASP A 190 5.23 2.58 -29.43
CA ASP A 190 5.97 3.79 -29.84
C ASP A 190 5.08 5.04 -29.96
N ASP A 191 3.87 4.86 -30.49
CA ASP A 191 2.88 5.93 -30.69
C ASP A 191 2.01 6.23 -29.45
N ALA A 192 2.19 5.51 -28.33
CA ALA A 192 1.43 5.73 -27.11
C ALA A 192 1.72 7.11 -26.53
N ALA A 193 0.66 7.84 -26.18
CA ALA A 193 0.78 9.15 -25.58
C ALA A 193 1.20 9.00 -24.11
N VAL A 194 2.25 9.71 -23.73
CA VAL A 194 2.80 9.76 -22.37
C VAL A 194 2.60 11.17 -21.82
N TYR A 195 1.87 11.26 -20.72
CA TYR A 195 1.65 12.50 -19.99
C TYR A 195 2.47 12.52 -18.70
N ALA A 196 3.20 13.61 -18.51
CA ALA A 196 3.97 13.94 -17.31
C ALA A 196 3.29 15.11 -16.58
N PRO A 197 2.45 14.84 -15.56
CA PRO A 197 1.91 15.85 -14.66
C PRO A 197 3.04 16.54 -13.85
N ASP A 198 2.67 17.61 -13.16
CA ASP A 198 3.59 18.48 -12.43
C ASP A 198 4.42 17.70 -11.40
N GLY A 199 5.72 17.54 -11.68
CA GLY A 199 6.69 16.84 -10.82
C GLY A 199 7.69 15.98 -11.61
N CYS A 200 7.27 15.32 -12.69
CA CYS A 200 8.16 14.43 -13.47
C CYS A 200 9.41 15.14 -14.04
N THR A 201 9.35 16.46 -14.20
CA THR A 201 10.52 17.30 -14.53
C THR A 201 11.65 17.18 -13.50
N GLU A 202 11.35 17.00 -12.21
CA GLU A 202 12.37 16.82 -11.17
C GLU A 202 13.05 15.46 -11.24
N ILE A 203 12.38 14.41 -11.73
CA ILE A 203 12.98 13.07 -11.87
C ILE A 203 13.63 12.90 -13.24
N LEU A 204 12.90 13.13 -14.32
CA LEU A 204 13.32 12.83 -15.69
C LEU A 204 14.04 14.00 -16.38
N ASN A 205 14.16 15.16 -15.73
CA ASN A 205 14.62 16.40 -16.39
C ASN A 205 13.80 16.73 -17.66
N TRP A 206 12.53 16.34 -17.69
CA TRP A 206 11.68 16.42 -18.86
C TRP A 206 10.72 17.60 -18.74
N GLN A 207 10.80 18.55 -19.67
CA GLN A 207 10.09 19.84 -19.59
C GLN A 207 8.70 19.79 -20.25
N ARG A 208 8.47 18.86 -21.18
CA ARG A 208 7.19 18.72 -21.87
C ARG A 208 6.21 17.91 -21.02
N LYS A 209 4.97 18.36 -20.94
CA LYS A 209 3.90 17.61 -20.26
C LYS A 209 3.37 16.43 -21.06
N GLU A 210 3.63 16.41 -22.38
CA GLU A 210 3.13 15.39 -23.30
C GLU A 210 4.19 15.06 -24.36
N PHE A 211 4.38 13.77 -24.58
CA PHE A 211 5.34 13.16 -25.49
C PHE A 211 4.92 11.71 -25.80
N THR A 212 5.63 11.05 -26.69
CA THR A 212 5.36 9.66 -27.10
C THR A 212 6.19 8.66 -26.30
N TRP A 213 5.78 7.39 -26.29
CA TRP A 213 6.59 6.32 -25.72
C TRP A 213 7.96 6.20 -26.39
N ALA A 214 8.02 6.35 -27.73
CA ALA A 214 9.28 6.36 -28.47
C ALA A 214 10.24 7.44 -27.94
N GLU A 215 9.74 8.65 -27.68
CA GLU A 215 10.54 9.72 -27.08
C GLU A 215 11.02 9.37 -25.65
N LEU A 216 10.24 8.62 -24.86
CA LEU A 216 10.67 8.13 -23.55
C LEU A 216 11.77 7.08 -23.66
N VAL A 217 11.65 6.15 -24.60
CA VAL A 217 12.63 5.10 -24.90
C VAL A 217 13.95 5.75 -25.34
N ASP A 218 13.89 6.70 -26.27
CA ASP A 218 15.05 7.47 -26.72
C ASP A 218 15.72 8.22 -25.57
N TRP A 219 14.93 8.89 -24.72
CA TRP A 219 15.47 9.55 -23.53
C TRP A 219 16.18 8.59 -22.58
N ALA A 220 15.58 7.42 -22.33
CA ALA A 220 16.19 6.39 -21.49
C ALA A 220 17.49 5.86 -22.11
N ASN A 221 17.53 5.70 -23.44
CA ASN A 221 18.71 5.23 -24.20
C ASN A 221 19.91 6.20 -24.12
N GLU A 222 19.68 7.48 -23.87
CA GLU A 222 20.77 8.45 -23.63
C GLU A 222 21.56 8.16 -22.33
N GLU A 223 21.09 7.28 -21.46
CA GLU A 223 21.78 6.89 -20.23
C GLU A 223 22.98 5.99 -20.53
N LYS A 224 24.20 6.52 -20.37
CA LYS A 224 25.43 5.70 -20.41
C LYS A 224 25.49 4.77 -19.18
N GLY A 225 24.95 3.56 -19.27
CA GLY A 225 24.90 2.58 -18.17
C GLY A 225 24.00 1.36 -18.45
N LYS A 226 23.54 0.65 -17.41
CA LYS A 226 22.50 -0.42 -17.48
C LYS A 226 21.11 0.16 -17.87
N GLY A 227 21.08 1.24 -18.64
CA GLY A 227 19.90 2.05 -18.95
C GLY A 227 18.96 1.38 -19.93
N THR A 228 17.67 1.71 -19.77
CA THR A 228 16.45 1.30 -20.52
C THR A 228 15.67 0.09 -20.04
N PHE A 229 16.25 -0.81 -19.23
CA PHE A 229 15.50 -1.96 -18.71
C PHE A 229 14.21 -1.57 -17.99
N TRP A 230 14.16 -0.37 -17.40
CA TRP A 230 12.96 0.11 -16.73
C TRP A 230 11.83 0.55 -17.65
N VAL A 231 12.15 1.10 -18.82
CA VAL A 231 11.13 1.39 -19.83
C VAL A 231 10.64 0.09 -20.45
N THR A 232 11.55 -0.86 -20.74
CA THR A 232 11.17 -2.20 -21.23
C THR A 232 10.30 -2.95 -20.22
N GLU A 233 10.63 -2.94 -18.93
CA GLU A 233 9.82 -3.60 -17.90
C GLU A 233 8.44 -2.93 -17.73
N MET A 234 8.36 -1.60 -17.89
CA MET A 234 7.07 -0.91 -17.93
C MET A 234 6.23 -1.34 -19.14
N GLU A 235 6.84 -1.47 -20.32
CA GLU A 235 6.16 -1.98 -21.52
C GLU A 235 5.66 -3.42 -21.34
N ASP A 236 6.49 -4.29 -20.76
CA ASP A 236 6.10 -5.67 -20.44
C ASP A 236 4.91 -5.70 -19.47
N VAL A 237 4.91 -4.83 -18.45
CA VAL A 237 3.81 -4.70 -17.50
C VAL A 237 2.52 -4.23 -18.17
N ILE A 238 2.60 -3.28 -19.10
CA ILE A 238 1.45 -2.83 -19.91
C ILE A 238 0.89 -4.02 -20.70
N LYS A 239 1.75 -4.75 -21.43
CA LYS A 239 1.37 -5.93 -22.22
C LYS A 239 0.71 -7.01 -21.36
N ILE A 240 1.29 -7.34 -20.20
CA ILE A 240 0.75 -8.35 -19.28
C ILE A 240 -0.64 -7.95 -18.76
N VAL A 241 -0.87 -6.67 -18.48
CA VAL A 241 -2.19 -6.18 -18.06
C VAL A 241 -3.19 -6.20 -19.23
N CYS A 242 -2.78 -5.82 -20.44
CA CYS A 242 -3.60 -5.93 -21.66
C CYS A 242 -4.03 -7.38 -21.94
N ASP A 243 -3.17 -8.35 -21.61
CA ASP A 243 -3.46 -9.79 -21.62
C ASP A 243 -4.45 -10.26 -20.53
N GLY A 244 -4.91 -9.36 -19.65
CA GLY A 244 -5.79 -9.68 -18.53
C GLY A 244 -5.10 -10.39 -17.37
N LYS A 245 -3.76 -10.35 -17.30
CA LYS A 245 -2.96 -10.99 -16.24
C LYS A 245 -2.54 -9.96 -15.17
N CYS A 246 -2.18 -10.46 -13.99
CA CYS A 246 -1.60 -9.63 -12.94
C CYS A 246 -0.11 -9.38 -13.27
N PRO A 247 0.34 -8.11 -13.40
CA PRO A 247 1.72 -7.82 -13.71
C PRO A 247 2.65 -8.15 -12.53
N PRO A 248 3.89 -8.60 -12.78
CA PRO A 248 4.88 -8.76 -11.73
C PRO A 248 5.26 -7.39 -11.13
N ILE A 249 5.86 -7.43 -9.95
CA ILE A 249 6.49 -6.23 -9.39
C ILE A 249 7.68 -5.88 -10.27
N MET A 250 7.69 -4.65 -10.79
CA MET A 250 8.84 -4.11 -11.50
C MET A 250 10.04 -4.01 -10.57
N THR A 251 11.23 -4.28 -11.06
CA THR A 251 12.46 -4.34 -10.24
C THR A 251 13.63 -3.57 -10.84
N SER A 252 13.48 -3.13 -12.08
CA SER A 252 14.40 -2.23 -12.74
C SER A 252 14.42 -0.86 -12.06
N THR A 253 15.58 -0.23 -12.10
CA THR A 253 15.77 1.10 -11.53
C THR A 253 16.53 1.98 -12.52
N PHE A 254 16.40 3.29 -12.36
CA PHE A 254 17.11 4.27 -13.17
C PHE A 254 17.57 5.45 -12.34
N ARG A 255 18.60 6.16 -12.79
CA ARG A 255 19.07 7.36 -12.10
C ARG A 255 18.26 8.57 -12.57
N GLY A 256 17.71 9.33 -11.62
CA GLY A 256 17.05 10.60 -11.94
C GLY A 256 18.03 11.57 -12.59
N ARG A 257 17.52 12.48 -13.44
CA ARG A 257 18.29 13.52 -14.14
C ARG A 257 17.85 14.95 -13.80
N GLY A 258 16.70 15.14 -13.16
CA GLY A 258 16.20 16.49 -12.85
C GLY A 258 16.77 17.04 -11.53
N GLY A 259 16.93 18.37 -11.47
CA GLY A 259 17.29 19.17 -10.29
C GLY A 259 17.92 18.43 -9.10
N ARG A 260 17.11 18.14 -8.06
CA ARG A 260 17.55 17.53 -6.79
C ARG A 260 17.68 16.00 -6.85
N SER A 261 17.41 15.39 -8.00
CA SER A 261 17.26 13.96 -8.23
C SER A 261 18.39 13.34 -9.05
N VAL A 262 19.34 14.15 -9.56
CA VAL A 262 20.50 13.71 -10.39
C VAL A 262 21.31 12.55 -9.78
N SER A 263 21.33 12.43 -8.45
CA SER A 263 22.05 11.36 -7.74
C SER A 263 21.16 10.26 -7.18
N ARG A 264 19.84 10.41 -7.31
CA ARG A 264 18.85 9.50 -6.74
C ARG A 264 18.51 8.42 -7.75
N ILE A 265 18.29 7.22 -7.26
CA ILE A 265 17.83 6.11 -8.08
C ILE A 265 16.31 6.03 -7.87
N PHE A 266 15.58 5.70 -8.93
CA PHE A 266 14.13 5.58 -8.92
C PHE A 266 13.73 4.23 -9.48
N GLU A 267 12.64 3.71 -8.94
CA GLU A 267 11.95 2.50 -9.37
C GLU A 267 10.55 2.91 -9.84
N PRO A 268 10.16 2.58 -11.08
CA PRO A 268 8.82 2.82 -11.54
C PRO A 268 7.86 1.82 -10.90
N HIS A 269 6.61 2.22 -10.70
CA HIS A 269 5.56 1.34 -10.15
C HIS A 269 4.21 1.63 -10.80
N LEU A 270 3.61 0.59 -11.40
CA LEU A 270 2.22 0.68 -11.83
C LEU A 270 1.31 0.76 -10.60
N TYR A 271 0.69 1.92 -10.36
CA TYR A 271 -0.17 2.14 -9.19
C TYR A 271 -1.67 2.14 -9.53
N ASN A 272 -2.02 2.47 -10.78
CA ASN A 272 -3.39 2.47 -11.27
C ASN A 272 -3.47 2.13 -12.77
N VAL A 273 -4.60 1.58 -13.19
CA VAL A 273 -4.97 1.35 -14.58
C VAL A 273 -6.43 1.77 -14.76
N ASP A 274 -6.70 2.63 -15.74
CA ASP A 274 -8.08 2.96 -16.12
C ASP A 274 -8.54 2.04 -17.24
N TYR A 275 -9.82 1.69 -17.20
CA TYR A 275 -10.48 0.80 -18.15
C TYR A 275 -11.63 1.52 -18.86
N VAL A 276 -11.81 1.23 -20.14
CA VAL A 276 -13.00 1.59 -20.93
C VAL A 276 -13.50 0.32 -21.59
N ASP A 277 -14.77 -0.04 -21.32
CA ASP A 277 -15.39 -1.27 -21.80
C ASP A 277 -14.53 -2.53 -21.56
N ASP A 278 -14.05 -2.68 -20.32
CA ASP A 278 -13.14 -3.73 -19.85
C ASP A 278 -11.74 -3.78 -20.52
N ASN A 279 -11.42 -2.85 -21.42
CA ASN A 279 -10.10 -2.72 -22.01
C ASN A 279 -9.26 -1.69 -21.25
N PRO A 280 -8.02 -2.02 -20.85
CA PRO A 280 -7.13 -1.07 -20.20
C PRO A 280 -6.72 0.02 -21.21
N VAL A 281 -6.91 1.28 -20.85
CA VAL A 281 -6.66 2.43 -21.73
C VAL A 281 -5.57 3.36 -21.21
N ARG A 282 -5.40 3.46 -19.89
CA ARG A 282 -4.39 4.35 -19.27
C ARG A 282 -3.69 3.67 -18.12
N PHE A 283 -2.37 3.80 -18.09
CA PHE A 283 -1.49 3.20 -17.10
C PHE A 283 -0.78 4.30 -16.33
N TYR A 284 -0.84 4.23 -15.01
CA TYR A 284 -0.24 5.24 -14.16
C TYR A 284 0.97 4.67 -13.41
N PHE A 285 2.14 5.20 -13.72
CA PHE A 285 3.41 4.78 -13.14
C PHE A 285 3.94 5.83 -12.18
N SER A 286 3.99 5.54 -10.89
CA SER A 286 4.66 6.39 -9.90
C SER A 286 6.14 6.03 -9.81
N PHE A 287 7.00 7.02 -9.63
CA PHE A 287 8.42 6.78 -9.41
C PHE A 287 8.74 6.87 -7.92
N HIS A 288 9.22 5.77 -7.36
CA HIS A 288 9.65 5.73 -5.98
C HIS A 288 11.15 5.84 -5.94
N GLN A 289 11.68 6.65 -5.04
CA GLN A 289 13.12 6.71 -4.87
C GLN A 289 13.64 5.36 -4.37
N ALA A 290 14.30 4.61 -5.24
CA ALA A 290 15.08 3.44 -4.88
C ALA A 290 16.36 3.94 -4.22
N LEU A 291 16.55 3.58 -2.97
CA LEU A 291 17.68 4.06 -2.17
C LEU A 291 18.88 3.09 -2.23
N THR A 292 18.83 2.07 -3.08
CA THR A 292 19.95 1.22 -3.50
C THR A 292 19.76 0.73 -4.95
N PRO A 293 20.81 0.74 -5.78
CA PRO A 293 20.83 -0.01 -7.04
C PRO A 293 20.97 -1.48 -6.67
N GLU A 294 20.01 -2.30 -7.10
CA GLU A 294 20.05 -3.75 -6.90
C GLU A 294 20.10 -4.12 -5.41
N LEU A 295 18.93 -4.36 -4.81
CA LEU A 295 18.86 -5.37 -3.76
C LEU A 295 19.76 -6.52 -4.21
N VAL A 296 20.79 -6.83 -3.44
CA VAL A 296 21.41 -8.13 -3.58
C VAL A 296 20.25 -9.08 -3.34
N ARG A 297 19.70 -9.65 -4.42
CA ARG A 297 18.82 -10.82 -4.36
C ARG A 297 19.70 -11.96 -3.86
N GLY A 298 20.22 -11.83 -2.65
CA GLY A 298 20.84 -12.91 -1.92
C GLY A 298 19.74 -13.94 -1.83
N THR A 299 19.96 -15.11 -2.42
CA THR A 299 18.96 -16.17 -2.39
C THR A 299 18.80 -16.63 -0.95
N GLY A 300 17.56 -16.62 -0.47
CA GLY A 300 17.21 -17.05 0.88
C GLY A 300 17.69 -16.09 1.96
N GLN A 301 18.01 -16.66 3.12
CA GLN A 301 18.17 -15.96 4.39
C GLN A 301 19.11 -14.73 4.39
N ILE A 302 20.18 -14.73 3.58
CA ILE A 302 21.08 -13.56 3.49
C ILE A 302 20.36 -12.33 2.93
N GLY A 303 19.53 -12.53 1.90
CA GLY A 303 18.74 -11.46 1.28
C GLY A 303 17.71 -10.90 2.25
N ASP A 304 17.00 -11.78 2.95
CA ASP A 304 15.92 -11.40 3.88
C ASP A 304 16.47 -10.57 5.05
N ILE A 305 17.57 -11.02 5.66
CA ILE A 305 18.24 -10.30 6.75
C ILE A 305 18.81 -8.96 6.26
N PHE A 306 19.40 -8.93 5.06
CA PHE A 306 19.88 -7.68 4.46
C PHE A 306 18.74 -6.68 4.27
N ASN A 307 17.58 -7.14 3.79
CA ASN A 307 16.40 -6.30 3.55
C ASN A 307 15.83 -5.73 4.85
N ALA A 308 15.83 -6.54 5.93
CA ALA A 308 15.47 -6.07 7.25
C ALA A 308 16.44 -5.02 7.78
N LEU A 309 17.75 -5.30 7.69
CA LEU A 309 18.82 -4.40 8.13
C LEU A 309 18.73 -3.07 7.40
N TYR A 310 18.47 -3.15 6.10
CA TYR A 310 18.27 -2.00 5.23
C TYR A 310 17.05 -1.18 5.65
N THR A 311 15.91 -1.82 5.87
CA THR A 311 14.67 -1.17 6.35
C THR A 311 14.91 -0.47 7.69
N ALA A 312 15.59 -1.13 8.63
CA ALA A 312 15.97 -0.54 9.92
C ALA A 312 16.90 0.68 9.74
N THR A 313 17.87 0.58 8.85
CA THR A 313 18.80 1.68 8.50
C THR A 313 18.07 2.87 7.88
N ARG A 314 17.13 2.65 6.96
CA ARG A 314 16.30 3.70 6.36
C ARG A 314 15.46 4.44 7.40
N MET A 315 14.77 3.68 8.24
CA MET A 315 14.01 4.22 9.36
C MET A 315 14.88 5.12 10.25
N ARG A 316 16.14 4.73 10.52
CA ARG A 316 17.10 5.57 11.23
C ARG A 316 17.40 6.87 10.49
N TRP A 317 17.89 6.78 9.26
CA TRP A 317 18.54 7.89 8.57
C TRP A 317 17.59 8.80 7.79
N GLU A 318 16.40 8.32 7.43
CA GLU A 318 15.39 9.12 6.71
C GLU A 318 14.33 9.69 7.62
N ILE A 319 14.05 9.01 8.74
CA ILE A 319 12.98 9.42 9.65
C ILE A 319 13.56 9.87 10.99
N ILE A 320 14.16 8.97 11.75
CA ILE A 320 14.50 9.26 13.13
C ILE A 320 15.57 10.36 13.21
N GLU A 321 16.71 10.21 12.55
CA GLU A 321 17.80 11.18 12.65
C GLU A 321 17.47 12.57 12.06
N PRO A 322 16.88 12.70 10.85
CA PRO A 322 16.56 14.01 10.29
C PRO A 322 15.53 14.78 11.11
N TYR A 323 14.55 14.08 11.69
CA TYR A 323 13.42 14.73 12.35
C TYR A 323 13.55 14.80 13.88
N TYR A 324 14.31 13.89 14.50
CA TYR A 324 14.62 13.93 15.93
C TYR A 324 16.02 14.50 16.18
N VAL A 325 17.09 13.85 15.72
CA VAL A 325 18.47 14.22 16.11
C VAL A 325 18.90 15.59 15.57
N LYS A 326 18.62 15.89 14.30
CA LYS A 326 19.01 17.17 13.69
C LYS A 326 18.11 18.33 14.07
N ARG A 327 16.87 18.06 14.49
CA ARG A 327 15.85 19.09 14.77
C ARG A 327 15.49 19.27 16.24
N ILE A 328 15.99 18.46 17.18
CA ILE A 328 15.77 18.67 18.63
C ILE A 328 16.20 20.07 19.09
N SER A 329 17.28 20.61 18.53
CA SER A 329 17.76 21.98 18.83
C SER A 329 17.06 23.08 18.01
N GLN A 330 16.23 22.70 17.03
CA GLN A 330 15.55 23.59 16.08
C GLN A 330 14.07 23.22 15.94
N LEU A 331 13.44 22.73 17.02
CA LEU A 331 12.05 22.30 16.94
C LEU A 331 11.18 23.50 16.56
N PRO A 332 10.35 23.37 15.52
CA PRO A 332 9.52 24.48 15.06
C PRO A 332 8.64 24.96 16.21
N SER A 333 8.68 26.27 16.47
CA SER A 333 7.81 26.90 17.47
C SER A 333 6.42 27.19 16.89
N ASN A 334 6.31 27.24 15.56
CA ASN A 334 5.07 27.47 14.84
C ASN A 334 4.26 26.16 14.67
N VAL A 335 2.97 26.20 15.01
CA VAL A 335 2.02 25.08 14.89
C VAL A 335 1.93 24.56 13.46
N ASP A 336 1.95 25.42 12.44
CA ASP A 336 1.86 25.00 11.04
C ASP A 336 3.09 24.22 10.60
N GLU A 337 4.28 24.65 11.02
CA GLU A 337 5.53 23.95 10.75
C GLU A 337 5.58 22.59 11.49
N GLN A 338 5.04 22.52 12.71
CA GLN A 338 4.87 21.28 13.46
C GLN A 338 3.95 20.30 12.70
N LYS A 339 2.79 20.78 12.21
CA LYS A 339 1.84 19.98 11.41
C LYS A 339 2.43 19.49 10.08
N GLN A 340 3.28 20.30 9.45
CA GLN A 340 4.01 19.86 8.25
C GLN A 340 5.04 18.77 8.58
N LEU A 341 5.78 18.94 9.68
CA LEU A 341 6.80 18.00 10.15
C LEU A 341 6.21 16.63 10.51
N ILE A 342 5.27 16.60 11.48
CA ILE A 342 3.94 16.05 11.23
C ILE A 342 3.77 15.02 10.10
N GLY A 343 3.09 15.51 9.07
CA GLY A 343 2.76 14.77 7.86
C GLY A 343 3.98 14.24 7.11
N HIS A 344 5.13 14.93 7.12
CA HIS A 344 6.34 14.43 6.46
C HIS A 344 6.84 13.13 7.06
N VAL A 345 6.95 13.08 8.39
CA VAL A 345 7.38 11.88 9.12
C VAL A 345 6.40 10.74 8.89
N ILE A 346 5.09 10.98 9.06
CA ILE A 346 4.06 9.93 8.86
C ILE A 346 4.11 9.38 7.44
N ASN A 347 4.27 10.26 6.44
CA ASN A 347 4.38 9.82 5.06
C ASN A 347 5.65 8.99 4.82
N SER A 348 6.80 9.41 5.36
CA SER A 348 8.04 8.63 5.26
C SER A 348 7.90 7.25 5.92
N PHE A 349 7.24 7.17 7.08
CA PHE A 349 6.94 5.89 7.74
C PHE A 349 6.10 4.98 6.85
N ARG A 350 5.02 5.53 6.28
CA ARG A 350 4.11 4.78 5.42
C ARG A 350 4.84 4.21 4.20
N VAL A 351 5.70 4.99 3.56
CA VAL A 351 6.50 4.53 2.41
C VAL A 351 7.40 3.35 2.79
N ILE A 352 8.05 3.40 3.97
CA ILE A 352 8.90 2.29 4.45
C ILE A 352 8.06 1.06 4.83
N ASP A 353 6.88 1.25 5.41
CA ASP A 353 5.96 0.17 5.76
C ASP A 353 5.36 -0.52 4.53
N GLU A 354 4.83 0.25 3.57
CA GLU A 354 4.29 -0.28 2.31
C GLU A 354 5.36 -1.10 1.57
N TYR A 355 6.61 -0.62 1.58
CA TYR A 355 7.74 -1.37 1.06
C TYR A 355 7.99 -2.68 1.84
N SER A 356 7.95 -2.63 3.17
CA SER A 356 8.17 -3.81 4.02
C SER A 356 7.10 -4.89 3.83
N GLU A 357 5.83 -4.48 3.76
CA GLU A 357 4.67 -5.36 3.58
C GLU A 357 4.67 -5.98 2.18
N ARG A 358 4.96 -5.19 1.14
CA ARG A 358 5.00 -5.67 -0.25
C ARG A 358 6.02 -6.78 -0.46
N HIS A 359 7.16 -6.69 0.20
CA HIS A 359 8.25 -7.64 0.08
C HIS A 359 8.27 -8.71 1.17
N ASN A 360 7.23 -8.78 2.01
CA ASN A 360 7.12 -9.73 3.12
C ASN A 360 8.33 -9.78 4.07
N ILE A 361 9.12 -8.69 4.12
CA ILE A 361 10.45 -8.65 4.76
C ILE A 361 10.36 -9.10 6.22
N ILE A 362 9.32 -8.64 6.92
CA ILE A 362 9.16 -8.90 8.35
C ILE A 362 8.89 -10.38 8.63
N ASP A 363 7.97 -10.99 7.88
CA ASP A 363 7.56 -12.37 8.12
C ASP A 363 8.64 -13.35 7.70
N ASP A 364 9.34 -13.09 6.59
CA ASP A 364 10.45 -13.91 6.11
C ASP A 364 11.59 -13.91 7.15
N VAL A 365 11.98 -12.73 7.63
CA VAL A 365 13.01 -12.59 8.66
C VAL A 365 12.58 -13.22 9.99
N TYR A 366 11.31 -13.05 10.39
CA TYR A 366 10.79 -13.69 11.59
C TYR A 366 10.88 -15.22 11.51
N ASN A 367 10.48 -15.80 10.38
CA ASN A 367 10.53 -17.24 10.16
C ASN A 367 11.98 -17.76 10.18
N ASP A 368 12.90 -17.01 9.59
CA ASP A 368 14.33 -17.31 9.55
C ASP A 368 15.00 -17.31 10.93
N PHE A 369 14.70 -16.31 11.77
CA PHE A 369 15.21 -16.29 13.15
C PHE A 369 14.63 -17.43 13.98
N LYS A 370 13.37 -17.78 13.72
CA LYS A 370 12.68 -18.88 14.41
C LYS A 370 13.25 -20.24 14.02
N SER A 371 13.53 -20.48 12.74
CA SER A 371 14.10 -21.75 12.26
C SER A 371 15.52 -21.99 12.76
N ASN A 372 16.29 -20.92 12.98
CA ASN A 372 17.68 -21.01 13.45
C ASN A 372 17.83 -21.10 14.98
N GLY A 373 16.72 -21.19 15.73
CA GLY A 373 16.75 -21.29 17.18
C GLY A 373 17.44 -20.10 17.85
N ASN A 374 17.36 -18.92 17.22
CA ASN A 374 18.11 -17.75 17.68
C ASN A 374 17.48 -17.23 18.98
N GLU A 375 18.26 -17.14 20.06
CA GLU A 375 17.84 -16.66 21.38
C GLU A 375 17.31 -15.20 21.31
N ASN A 376 17.65 -14.49 20.24
CA ASN A 376 17.26 -13.11 19.98
C ASN A 376 15.91 -12.95 19.23
N LEU A 377 15.16 -14.04 19.00
CA LEU A 377 13.85 -13.98 18.34
C LEU A 377 12.87 -13.05 19.06
N ASP A 378 12.89 -13.05 20.40
CA ASP A 378 12.04 -12.19 21.21
C ASP A 378 12.34 -10.72 20.97
N ASP A 379 13.61 -10.33 20.81
CA ASP A 379 13.99 -8.95 20.55
C ASP A 379 13.55 -8.47 19.14
N LEU A 380 13.59 -9.34 18.12
CA LEU A 380 13.07 -9.03 16.78
C LEU A 380 11.53 -8.91 16.80
N VAL A 381 10.83 -9.80 17.50
CA VAL A 381 9.38 -9.70 17.69
C VAL A 381 9.01 -8.43 18.44
N GLN A 382 9.78 -8.08 19.47
CA GLN A 382 9.60 -6.82 20.20
C GLN A 382 9.85 -5.62 19.28
N PHE A 383 10.83 -5.68 18.37
CA PHE A 383 11.02 -4.64 17.37
C PHE A 383 9.84 -4.47 16.44
N ILE A 384 9.30 -5.56 15.88
CA ILE A 384 8.13 -5.51 14.99
C ILE A 384 6.92 -4.94 15.73
N LYS A 385 6.64 -5.44 16.93
CA LYS A 385 5.55 -4.95 17.78
C LYS A 385 5.72 -3.48 18.14
N LEU A 386 6.94 -3.07 18.49
CA LEU A 386 7.23 -1.71 18.91
C LEU A 386 7.29 -0.75 17.72
N ARG A 387 7.73 -1.18 16.53
CA ARG A 387 7.61 -0.42 15.27
C ARG A 387 6.14 -0.11 14.98
N LYS A 388 5.29 -1.14 15.05
CA LYS A 388 3.83 -0.97 14.90
C LYS A 388 3.28 -0.02 15.97
N ALA A 389 3.64 -0.22 17.24
CA ALA A 389 3.20 0.64 18.33
C ALA A 389 3.68 2.09 18.19
N ILE A 390 4.92 2.33 17.75
CA ILE A 390 5.46 3.66 17.48
C ILE A 390 4.67 4.31 16.36
N LYS A 391 4.44 3.61 15.25
CA LYS A 391 3.61 4.10 14.14
C LYS A 391 2.21 4.49 14.64
N ASP A 392 1.54 3.58 15.33
CA ASP A 392 0.18 3.79 15.85
C ASP A 392 0.15 4.99 16.82
N ASN A 393 1.17 5.12 17.68
CA ASN A 393 1.29 6.24 18.61
C ASN A 393 1.65 7.56 17.92
N LEU A 394 2.44 7.54 16.85
CA LEU A 394 2.75 8.73 16.04
C LEU A 394 1.51 9.19 15.28
N ILE A 395 0.75 8.27 14.68
CA ILE A 395 -0.53 8.55 14.03
C ILE A 395 -1.51 9.13 15.04
N LYS A 396 -1.62 8.51 16.21
CA LYS A 396 -2.49 9.01 17.29
C LYS A 396 -2.09 10.40 17.77
N ALA A 397 -0.79 10.63 18.01
CA ALA A 397 -0.29 11.94 18.41
C ALA A 397 -0.54 13.01 17.34
N ALA A 398 -0.42 12.63 16.05
CA ALA A 398 -0.74 13.50 14.93
C ALA A 398 -2.23 13.85 14.86
N GLN A 399 -3.11 12.87 15.04
CA GLN A 399 -4.56 13.07 15.09
C GLN A 399 -4.98 13.98 16.26
N GLN A 400 -4.20 13.96 17.34
CA GLN A 400 -4.43 14.78 18.54
C GLN A 400 -3.75 16.15 18.49
N ASP A 401 -3.05 16.48 17.39
CA ASP A 401 -2.19 17.67 17.29
C ASP A 401 -1.17 17.79 18.46
N ASP A 402 -0.79 16.66 19.10
CA ASP A 402 0.14 16.64 20.24
C ASP A 402 1.58 16.45 19.74
N PHE A 403 2.20 17.56 19.33
CA PHE A 403 3.58 17.58 18.86
C PHE A 403 4.59 17.08 19.91
N LYS A 404 4.33 17.31 21.20
CA LYS A 404 5.23 16.88 22.28
C LYS A 404 5.20 15.36 22.43
N GLN A 405 4.01 14.77 22.43
CA GLN A 405 3.86 13.32 22.43
C GLN A 405 4.48 12.72 21.17
N PHE A 406 4.27 13.34 20.01
CA PHE A 406 4.85 12.91 18.74
C PHE A 406 6.39 12.83 18.79
N VAL A 407 7.06 13.90 19.21
CA VAL A 407 8.53 13.92 19.38
C VAL A 407 8.97 12.89 20.44
N GLY A 408 8.20 12.72 21.51
CA GLY A 408 8.45 11.71 22.54
C GLY A 408 8.40 10.27 22.01
N GLN A 409 7.57 9.98 21.01
CA GLN A 409 7.54 8.66 20.37
C GLN A 409 8.72 8.45 19.41
N LEU A 410 9.11 9.48 18.65
CA LEU A 410 10.34 9.44 17.83
C LEU A 410 11.59 9.21 18.69
N ALA A 411 11.66 9.83 19.87
CA ALA A 411 12.74 9.64 20.83
C ALA A 411 12.86 8.17 21.28
N LYS A 412 11.72 7.52 21.53
CA LYS A 412 11.66 6.10 21.92
C LYS A 412 12.02 5.16 20.77
N ALA A 413 11.76 5.58 19.53
CA ALA A 413 12.06 4.78 18.35
C ALA A 413 13.57 4.62 18.10
N LEU A 414 14.37 5.65 18.39
CA LEU A 414 15.81 5.67 18.13
C LEU A 414 16.58 4.51 18.81
N PRO A 415 16.58 4.36 20.14
CA PRO A 415 17.39 3.33 20.80
C PRO A 415 17.00 1.91 20.39
N LEU A 416 15.72 1.68 20.13
CA LEU A 416 15.25 0.38 19.63
C LEU A 416 15.78 0.11 18.22
N ASN A 417 15.63 1.09 17.32
CA ASN A 417 16.07 0.95 15.94
C ASN A 417 17.59 0.71 15.87
N LEU A 418 18.38 1.35 16.73
CA LEU A 418 19.80 1.08 16.89
C LEU A 418 20.08 -0.38 17.26
N ARG A 419 19.47 -0.87 18.35
CA ARG A 419 19.64 -2.25 18.83
C ARG A 419 19.30 -3.28 17.75
N VAL A 420 18.22 -3.06 17.01
CA VAL A 420 17.79 -3.99 15.97
C VAL A 420 18.68 -3.93 14.74
N THR A 421 19.13 -2.73 14.37
CA THR A 421 20.12 -2.58 13.29
C THR A 421 21.42 -3.32 13.65
N GLU A 422 21.87 -3.25 14.90
CA GLU A 422 23.04 -3.99 15.38
C GLU A 422 22.83 -5.50 15.30
N MET A 423 21.71 -6.01 15.83
CA MET A 423 21.37 -7.44 15.76
C MET A 423 21.29 -7.98 14.32
N LEU A 424 20.62 -7.24 13.44
CA LEU A 424 20.49 -7.60 12.03
C LEU A 424 21.85 -7.56 11.32
N ALA A 425 22.72 -6.61 11.67
CA ALA A 425 24.07 -6.53 11.13
C ALA A 425 24.95 -7.71 11.59
N GLU A 426 24.86 -8.11 12.85
CA GLU A 426 25.57 -9.27 13.39
C GLU A 426 25.15 -10.57 12.70
N GLU A 427 23.84 -10.80 12.54
CA GLU A 427 23.31 -11.98 11.85
C GLU A 427 23.69 -11.96 10.36
N TYR A 428 23.60 -10.81 9.70
CA TYR A 428 24.04 -10.66 8.30
C TYR A 428 25.52 -11.04 8.13
N LEU A 429 26.40 -10.52 9.00
CA LEU A 429 27.83 -10.83 8.96
C LEU A 429 28.11 -12.31 9.22
N LYS A 430 27.35 -12.94 10.12
CA LYS A 430 27.45 -14.38 10.38
C LYS A 430 27.09 -15.19 9.14
N LEU A 431 25.95 -14.91 8.49
CA LEU A 431 25.50 -15.62 7.30
C LEU A 431 26.46 -15.46 6.12
N VAL A 432 26.97 -14.24 5.88
CA VAL A 432 27.97 -13.98 4.83
C VAL A 432 29.26 -14.78 5.09
N ARG A 433 29.71 -14.90 6.34
CA ARG A 433 30.88 -15.72 6.69
C ARG A 433 30.63 -17.21 6.48
N GLU A 434 29.44 -17.70 6.79
CA GLU A 434 29.06 -19.10 6.55
C GLU A 434 29.00 -19.43 5.06
N ASP A 435 28.39 -18.55 4.26
CA ASP A 435 28.34 -18.72 2.80
C ASP A 435 29.73 -18.70 2.17
N HIS A 436 30.58 -17.78 2.61
CA HIS A 436 31.99 -17.74 2.17
C HIS A 436 32.74 -19.04 2.52
N LYS A 437 32.52 -19.63 3.70
CA LYS A 437 33.10 -20.92 4.09
C LYS A 437 32.60 -22.05 3.19
N LYS A 438 31.28 -22.10 2.89
CA LYS A 438 30.69 -23.10 1.99
C LYS A 438 31.25 -22.99 0.58
N LEU A 439 31.32 -21.78 0.02
CA LEU A 439 31.92 -21.52 -1.28
C LEU A 439 33.38 -21.95 -1.33
N THR A 440 34.17 -21.61 -0.30
CA THR A 440 35.58 -22.01 -0.21
C THR A 440 35.74 -23.53 -0.14
N ALA A 441 34.88 -24.22 0.60
CA ALA A 441 34.89 -25.69 0.66
C ALA A 441 34.50 -26.32 -0.69
N PHE A 442 33.48 -25.78 -1.35
CA PHE A 442 33.07 -26.21 -2.69
C PHE A 442 34.19 -26.04 -3.72
N LEU A 443 34.86 -24.89 -3.75
CA LEU A 443 35.98 -24.63 -4.67
C LEU A 443 37.14 -25.61 -4.44
N LYS A 444 37.45 -25.94 -3.17
CA LYS A 444 38.45 -26.97 -2.87
C LYS A 444 38.05 -28.36 -3.38
N LEU A 445 36.78 -28.75 -3.24
CA LEU A 445 36.28 -30.02 -3.76
C LEU A 445 36.27 -30.03 -5.30
N TYR A 446 35.90 -28.93 -5.93
CA TYR A 446 35.94 -28.75 -7.38
C TYR A 446 37.36 -28.88 -7.92
N ASP A 447 38.34 -28.26 -7.26
CA ASP A 447 39.76 -28.38 -7.64
C ASP A 447 40.28 -29.81 -7.49
N VAL A 448 39.82 -30.55 -6.47
CA VAL A 448 40.15 -31.98 -6.31
C VAL A 448 39.50 -32.81 -7.41
N ALA A 449 38.19 -32.64 -7.66
CA ALA A 449 37.46 -33.36 -8.68
C ALA A 449 38.04 -33.12 -10.07
N LYS A 450 38.39 -31.87 -10.40
CA LYS A 450 39.06 -31.51 -11.65
C LYS A 450 40.38 -32.26 -11.82
N LYS A 451 41.21 -32.32 -10.76
CA LYS A 451 42.47 -33.08 -10.77
C LYS A 451 42.25 -34.59 -10.88
N THR A 452 41.21 -35.15 -10.26
CA THR A 452 40.91 -36.58 -10.33
C THR A 452 40.39 -36.99 -11.70
N VAL A 453 39.56 -36.16 -12.34
CA VAL A 453 39.08 -36.38 -13.72
C VAL A 453 40.24 -36.27 -14.72
N ASP A 454 41.11 -35.27 -14.59
CA ASP A 454 42.36 -35.18 -15.38
C ASP A 454 43.25 -36.42 -15.19
N VAL A 455 43.29 -37.02 -13.99
CA VAL A 455 44.09 -38.23 -13.72
C VAL A 455 43.44 -39.51 -14.27
N GLN A 456 42.11 -39.64 -14.23
CA GLN A 456 41.41 -40.79 -14.81
C GLN A 456 41.45 -40.78 -16.35
N GLU A 457 41.28 -39.62 -17.00
CA GLU A 457 41.42 -39.51 -18.45
C GLU A 457 42.87 -39.74 -18.90
N VAL A 458 43.88 -39.33 -18.12
CA VAL A 458 45.30 -39.61 -18.42
C VAL A 458 45.67 -41.07 -18.15
N GLN A 459 45.05 -41.75 -17.18
CA GLN A 459 45.30 -43.18 -16.92
C GLN A 459 44.61 -44.10 -17.95
N GLU A 460 43.44 -43.74 -18.48
CA GLU A 460 42.82 -44.46 -19.61
C GLU A 460 43.54 -44.17 -20.94
N PHE A 461 44.11 -42.98 -21.13
CA PHE A 461 44.96 -42.68 -22.31
C PHE A 461 46.37 -43.28 -22.23
N ALA A 462 46.94 -43.47 -21.03
CA ALA A 462 48.26 -44.10 -20.85
C ALA A 462 48.21 -45.64 -20.79
N GLY A 463 47.02 -46.25 -20.89
CA GLY A 463 46.79 -47.69 -20.89
C GLY A 463 46.74 -48.35 -22.28
N VAL A 464 47.28 -47.72 -23.32
CA VAL A 464 47.52 -48.36 -24.62
C VAL A 464 49.00 -48.24 -24.98
N GLY A 465 49.72 -49.33 -24.77
CA GLY A 465 51.05 -49.57 -25.34
C GLY A 465 52.15 -49.78 -24.31
N ASP A 466 52.25 -50.97 -23.73
CA ASP A 466 53.35 -51.88 -24.08
C ASP A 466 53.22 -53.25 -23.37
N ALA A 467 53.33 -54.30 -24.23
CA ALA A 467 53.46 -55.74 -23.99
C ALA A 467 52.22 -56.56 -23.52
#